data_AF-R7Z581-F1
#
_entry.id   AF-R7Z581-F1
#
_cell.length_a   1.000
_cell.length_b   1.000
_cell.length_c   1.000
_cell.angle_alpha   90.00
_cell.angle_beta   90.00
_cell.angle_gamma   90.00
#
_symmetry.space_group_name_H-M   'P 1'
#
loop_
_entity.id
_entity.type
_entity.pdbx_description
1 polymer ?
#
loop_
_entity_poly.entity_id
_entity_poly.type
_entity_poly.pdbx_seq_one_letter_code
_entity_poly.pdbx_strand_id
1 'polypeptide(L)'
;MAFPISIGALRAAEDPSAAFHNSLSALSLADQARAVSAILDEAQGSIDRDLEIVAAVIRVCGERSLTALLDEHAAAQLVIFQPQVSQWEKRQTAAAAAAERYIFRIRQIPTWEEFPECIPVTMRRALNGKETFGNHMLAKWRTLASGCSLNTALDLLKRETYGGQIRVTERNLNRCIDQLPVSNSGSERQPSPQRSAGPSSYPSLRRRRRSQSPLPLQDDSDAHVDDDDTQSDEGTPNDDAGSDEYIEHRSTARMRAKKRSRAAPSGIRKQANRERAEDNQDASTYHASVEHDHEGSINDHEGSINDHESISNDHSQGEEVVKLLLLFTRSHDLN
;
A
#
# COMPACT_ATOMS: atom_id res chain seq x y z
N MET A 1 -13.28 0.41 42.53
CA MET A 1 -12.07 1.26 42.49
C MET A 1 -11.60 1.28 41.05
N ALA A 2 -11.34 2.45 40.46
CA ALA A 2 -10.79 2.52 39.12
C ALA A 2 -9.36 1.99 39.14
N PHE A 3 -9.03 1.03 38.26
CA PHE A 3 -7.64 0.61 38.09
C PHE A 3 -6.84 1.76 37.44
N PRO A 4 -5.58 1.97 37.84
CA PRO A 4 -4.76 3.05 37.28
C PRO A 4 -4.35 2.81 35.82
N ILE A 5 -4.67 1.64 35.25
CA ILE A 5 -4.29 1.24 33.89
C ILE A 5 -5.55 1.25 33.02
N SER A 6 -5.53 2.03 31.94
CA SER A 6 -6.57 2.06 30.90
C SER A 6 -5.93 2.05 29.52
N ILE A 7 -6.67 1.60 28.49
CA ILE A 7 -6.18 1.66 27.10
C ILE A 7 -5.83 3.10 26.71
N GLY A 8 -6.63 4.07 27.16
CA GLY A 8 -6.36 5.49 26.91
C GLY A 8 -4.99 5.95 27.44
N ALA A 9 -4.60 5.51 28.64
CA ALA A 9 -3.29 5.82 29.22
C ALA A 9 -2.16 5.11 28.47
N LEU A 10 -2.35 3.83 28.10
CA LEU A 10 -1.36 3.05 27.35
C LEU A 10 -1.15 3.60 25.93
N ARG A 11 -2.21 4.10 25.28
CA ARG A 11 -2.14 4.73 23.95
C ARG A 11 -1.35 6.04 23.96
N ALA A 12 -1.35 6.76 25.08
CA ALA A 12 -0.59 7.99 25.24
C ALA A 12 0.90 7.73 25.55
N ALA A 13 1.29 6.50 25.89
CA ALA A 13 2.67 6.14 26.17
C ALA A 13 3.48 6.01 24.87
N GLU A 14 4.77 6.37 24.94
CA GLU A 14 5.71 6.19 23.83
C GLU A 14 5.98 4.71 23.55
N ASP A 15 6.07 3.91 24.62
CA ASP A 15 6.16 2.45 24.57
C ASP A 15 5.02 1.85 25.43
N PRO A 16 3.90 1.44 24.81
CA PRO A 16 2.79 0.81 25.52
C PRO A 16 3.20 -0.45 26.29
N SER A 17 4.18 -1.22 25.78
CA SER A 17 4.66 -2.45 26.42
C SER A 17 5.40 -2.15 27.71
N ALA A 18 6.34 -1.22 27.69
CA ALA A 18 7.06 -0.80 28.89
C ALA A 18 6.14 -0.13 29.92
N ALA A 19 5.23 0.74 29.46
CA ALA A 19 4.26 1.41 30.32
C ALA A 19 3.32 0.40 31.00
N PHE A 20 2.84 -0.60 30.25
CA PHE A 20 1.99 -1.65 30.78
C PHE A 20 2.74 -2.53 31.79
N HIS A 21 3.95 -2.99 31.45
CA HIS A 21 4.78 -3.82 32.33
C HIS A 21 5.10 -3.10 33.65
N ASN A 22 5.52 -1.83 33.59
CA ASN A 22 5.83 -1.04 34.78
C ASN A 22 4.60 -0.86 35.67
N SER A 23 3.45 -0.56 35.06
CA SER A 23 2.20 -0.38 35.81
C SER A 23 1.72 -1.68 36.47
N LEU A 24 1.83 -2.81 35.77
CA LEU A 24 1.50 -4.13 36.32
C LEU A 24 2.47 -4.55 37.45
N SER A 25 3.75 -4.21 37.34
CA SER A 25 4.76 -4.62 38.31
C SER A 25 4.53 -4.06 39.73
N ALA A 26 3.80 -2.95 39.84
CA ALA A 26 3.43 -2.33 41.11
C ALA A 26 2.20 -2.97 41.78
N LEU A 27 1.48 -3.85 41.08
CA LEU A 27 0.23 -4.45 41.54
C LEU A 27 0.45 -5.84 42.14
N SER A 28 -0.44 -6.25 43.04
CA SER A 28 -0.49 -7.64 43.51
C SER A 28 -0.84 -8.59 42.37
N LEU A 29 -0.52 -9.87 42.48
CA LEU A 29 -0.76 -10.84 41.40
C LEU A 29 -2.25 -10.95 41.02
N ALA A 30 -3.15 -10.88 42.00
CA ALA A 30 -4.60 -10.87 41.75
C ALA A 30 -5.07 -9.55 41.09
N ASP A 31 -4.44 -8.43 41.43
CA ASP A 31 -4.72 -7.14 40.79
C ASP A 31 -4.17 -7.08 39.36
N GLN A 32 -3.04 -7.73 39.09
CA GLN A 32 -2.49 -7.86 37.74
C GLN A 32 -3.46 -8.62 36.83
N ALA A 33 -3.98 -9.77 37.28
CA ALA A 33 -4.97 -10.54 36.52
C ALA A 33 -6.24 -9.70 36.23
N ARG A 34 -6.78 -9.00 37.24
CA ARG A 34 -7.94 -8.13 37.06
C ARG A 34 -7.68 -6.95 36.11
N ALA A 35 -6.49 -6.35 36.18
CA ALA A 35 -6.10 -5.27 35.29
C ALA A 35 -5.97 -5.77 33.84
N VAL A 36 -5.43 -6.97 33.62
CA VAL A 36 -5.38 -7.62 32.31
C VAL A 36 -6.80 -7.84 31.77
N SER A 37 -7.69 -8.49 32.54
CA SER A 37 -9.08 -8.72 32.12
C SER A 37 -9.78 -7.42 31.72
N ALA A 38 -9.64 -6.36 32.53
CA ALA A 38 -10.25 -5.06 32.25
C ALA A 38 -9.77 -4.42 30.94
N ILE A 39 -8.49 -4.58 30.59
CA ILE A 39 -7.94 -4.05 29.33
C ILE A 39 -8.42 -4.87 28.14
N LEU A 40 -8.48 -6.20 28.27
CA LEU A 40 -8.98 -7.04 27.18
C LEU A 40 -10.46 -6.76 26.90
N ASP A 41 -11.27 -6.55 27.95
CA ASP A 41 -12.67 -6.12 27.83
C ASP A 41 -12.80 -4.75 27.15
N GLU A 42 -11.96 -3.77 27.50
CA GLU A 42 -11.95 -2.45 26.86
C GLU A 42 -11.53 -2.56 25.38
N ALA A 43 -10.60 -3.46 25.04
CA ALA A 43 -10.10 -3.66 23.68
C ALA A 43 -11.14 -4.35 22.77
N GLN A 44 -12.01 -5.19 23.32
CA GLN A 44 -13.03 -5.93 22.55
C GLN A 44 -13.94 -4.99 21.72
N GLY A 45 -14.20 -3.77 22.20
CA GLY A 45 -15.01 -2.79 21.48
C GLY A 45 -14.28 -2.05 20.35
N SER A 46 -12.95 -2.17 20.25
CA SER A 46 -12.12 -1.38 19.34
C SER A 46 -10.84 -2.12 18.90
N ILE A 47 -10.97 -3.43 18.67
CA ILE A 47 -9.87 -4.36 18.39
C ILE A 47 -8.87 -3.78 17.40
N ASP A 48 -9.33 -3.36 16.21
CA ASP A 48 -8.45 -2.85 15.14
C ASP A 48 -7.57 -1.67 15.55
N ARG A 49 -8.03 -0.82 16.47
CA ARG A 49 -7.28 0.37 16.92
C ARG A 49 -6.29 0.05 18.02
N ASP A 50 -6.52 -1.04 18.75
CA ASP A 50 -5.83 -1.36 20.00
C ASP A 50 -4.98 -2.64 19.89
N LEU A 51 -4.81 -3.22 18.69
CA LEU A 51 -3.98 -4.40 18.45
C LEU A 51 -2.54 -4.26 18.97
N GLU A 52 -1.94 -3.08 18.90
CA GLU A 52 -0.59 -2.83 19.46
C GLU A 52 -0.58 -3.00 20.99
N ILE A 53 -1.62 -2.50 21.66
CA ILE A 53 -1.78 -2.61 23.12
C ILE A 53 -2.11 -4.04 23.50
N VAL A 54 -3.02 -4.70 22.77
CA VAL A 54 -3.38 -6.11 22.98
C VAL A 54 -2.16 -7.02 22.78
N ALA A 55 -1.33 -6.75 21.77
CA ALA A 55 -0.07 -7.48 21.56
C ALA A 55 0.89 -7.33 22.75
N ALA A 56 1.02 -6.12 23.29
CA ALA A 56 1.80 -5.87 24.49
C ALA A 56 1.25 -6.62 25.71
N VAL A 57 -0.08 -6.64 25.88
CA VAL A 57 -0.75 -7.38 26.97
C VAL A 57 -0.47 -8.89 26.84
N ILE A 58 -0.68 -9.48 25.67
CA ILE A 58 -0.43 -10.91 25.41
C ILE A 58 1.02 -11.28 25.75
N ARG A 59 1.98 -10.46 25.32
CA ARG A 59 3.41 -10.68 25.58
C ARG A 59 3.72 -10.68 27.06
N VAL A 60 3.29 -9.66 27.78
CA VAL A 60 3.50 -9.54 29.23
C VAL A 60 2.81 -10.67 30.00
N CYS A 61 1.61 -11.08 29.57
CA CYS A 61 0.90 -12.22 30.13
C CYS A 61 1.68 -13.53 29.96
N GLY A 62 2.29 -13.75 28.79
CA GLY A 62 3.15 -14.89 28.52
C GLY A 62 4.42 -14.88 29.38
N GLU A 63 5.12 -13.76 29.42
CA GLU A 63 6.37 -13.59 30.19
C GLU A 63 6.16 -13.80 31.70
N ARG A 64 5.04 -13.35 32.23
CA ARG A 64 4.71 -13.44 33.67
C ARG A 64 3.86 -14.66 34.04
N SER A 65 3.56 -15.54 33.08
CA SER A 65 2.66 -16.69 33.29
C SER A 65 1.29 -16.29 33.89
N LEU A 66 0.79 -15.10 33.56
CA LEU A 66 -0.49 -14.59 34.08
C LEU A 66 -1.69 -15.32 33.49
N THR A 67 -1.51 -16.03 32.37
CA THR A 67 -2.57 -16.77 31.68
C THR A 67 -3.29 -17.78 32.58
N ALA A 68 -2.59 -18.37 33.55
CA ALA A 68 -3.18 -19.32 34.50
C ALA A 68 -4.06 -18.67 35.59
N LEU A 69 -4.01 -17.34 35.70
CA LEU A 69 -4.70 -16.56 36.74
C LEU A 69 -5.87 -15.75 36.19
N LEU A 70 -6.04 -15.75 34.86
CA LEU A 70 -7.16 -15.11 34.22
C LEU A 70 -8.42 -15.95 34.40
N ASP A 71 -9.55 -15.26 34.51
CA ASP A 71 -10.85 -15.92 34.44
C ASP A 71 -11.08 -16.54 33.04
N GLU A 72 -12.06 -17.45 32.94
CA GLU A 72 -12.35 -18.16 31.69
C GLU A 72 -12.69 -17.21 30.53
N HIS A 73 -13.28 -16.05 30.83
CA HIS A 73 -13.66 -15.07 29.81
C HIS A 73 -12.43 -14.37 29.21
N ALA A 74 -11.54 -13.83 30.05
CA ALA A 74 -10.31 -13.20 29.63
C ALA A 74 -9.35 -14.19 28.96
N ALA A 75 -9.30 -15.44 29.44
CA ALA A 75 -8.56 -16.51 28.79
C ALA A 75 -9.09 -16.79 27.37
N ALA A 76 -10.42 -16.85 27.19
CA ALA A 76 -11.03 -17.02 25.87
C ALA A 76 -10.74 -15.82 24.94
N GLN A 77 -10.79 -14.59 25.45
CA GLN A 77 -10.44 -13.40 24.67
C GLN A 77 -8.99 -13.42 24.20
N LEU A 78 -8.03 -13.84 25.04
CA LEU A 78 -6.64 -14.00 24.61
C LEU A 78 -6.51 -14.97 23.43
N VAL A 79 -7.22 -16.10 23.46
CA VAL A 79 -7.22 -17.08 22.36
C VAL A 79 -7.75 -16.46 21.07
N ILE A 80 -8.80 -15.63 21.16
CA ILE A 80 -9.39 -14.93 20.00
C ILE A 80 -8.43 -13.87 19.44
N PHE A 81 -7.76 -13.10 20.30
CA PHE A 81 -6.86 -12.02 19.88
C PHE A 81 -5.52 -12.51 19.36
N GLN A 82 -5.03 -13.65 19.82
CA GLN A 82 -3.70 -14.16 19.45
C GLN A 82 -3.47 -14.31 17.93
N PRO A 83 -4.38 -14.88 17.12
CA PRO A 83 -4.20 -14.92 15.67
C PRO A 83 -4.22 -13.52 15.03
N GLN A 84 -5.06 -12.61 15.53
CA GLN A 84 -5.15 -11.24 15.02
C GLN A 84 -3.86 -10.45 15.30
N VAL A 85 -3.33 -10.59 16.51
CA VAL A 85 -2.04 -10.01 16.91
C VAL A 85 -0.91 -10.60 16.06
N SER A 86 -0.86 -11.92 15.86
CA SER A 86 0.14 -12.56 15.01
C SER A 86 0.09 -12.02 13.56
N GLN A 87 -1.12 -11.88 12.99
CA GLN A 87 -1.29 -11.31 11.66
C GLN A 87 -0.85 -9.84 11.61
N TRP A 88 -1.17 -9.05 12.64
CA TRP A 88 -0.73 -7.67 12.76
C TRP A 88 0.80 -7.56 12.88
N GLU A 89 1.45 -8.37 13.70
CA GLU A 89 2.92 -8.40 13.84
C GLU A 89 3.60 -8.78 12.52
N LYS A 90 3.05 -9.75 11.78
CA LYS A 90 3.52 -10.10 10.43
C LYS A 90 3.41 -8.90 9.48
N ARG A 91 2.28 -8.19 9.49
CA ARG A 91 2.08 -6.97 8.67
C ARG A 91 3.06 -5.87 9.06
N GLN A 92 3.30 -5.65 10.35
CA GLN A 92 4.28 -4.67 10.84
C GLN A 92 5.70 -5.01 10.40
N THR A 93 6.10 -6.28 10.54
CA THR A 93 7.41 -6.77 10.09
C THR A 93 7.58 -6.59 8.58
N ALA A 94 6.56 -6.96 7.79
CA ALA A 94 6.58 -6.78 6.34
C ALA A 94 6.63 -5.30 5.94
N ALA A 95 5.90 -4.43 6.65
CA ALA A 95 5.91 -2.99 6.44
C ALA A 95 7.29 -2.38 6.76
N ALA A 96 7.92 -2.79 7.87
CA ALA A 96 9.26 -2.38 8.23
C ALA A 96 10.30 -2.80 7.18
N ALA A 97 10.28 -4.07 6.75
CA ALA A 97 11.16 -4.58 5.71
C ALA A 97 10.94 -3.89 4.34
N ALA A 98 9.69 -3.52 4.02
CA ALA A 98 9.40 -2.70 2.84
C ALA A 98 9.98 -1.28 2.97
N ALA A 99 9.84 -0.65 4.15
CA ALA A 99 10.38 0.67 4.42
C ALA A 99 11.91 0.70 4.29
N GLU A 100 12.62 -0.28 4.85
CA GLU A 100 14.07 -0.43 4.71
C GLU A 100 14.49 -0.55 3.24
N ARG A 101 13.78 -1.36 2.45
CA ARG A 101 14.03 -1.48 1.00
C ARG A 101 13.85 -0.16 0.26
N TYR A 102 12.89 0.66 0.65
CA TYR A 102 12.72 1.99 0.05
C TYR A 102 13.85 2.95 0.45
N ILE A 103 14.20 3.01 1.73
CA ILE A 103 15.29 3.87 2.23
C ILE A 103 16.60 3.50 1.52
N PHE A 104 16.90 2.20 1.44
CA PHE A 104 18.06 1.70 0.72
C PHE A 104 18.07 2.16 -0.75
N ARG A 105 16.95 2.02 -1.46
CA ARG A 105 16.83 2.48 -2.86
C ARG A 105 16.94 4.00 -3.01
N ILE A 106 16.45 4.78 -2.05
CA ILE A 106 16.58 6.24 -2.06
C ILE A 106 18.06 6.62 -1.93
N ARG A 107 18.78 5.99 -1.01
CA ARG A 107 20.21 6.26 -0.77
C ARG A 107 21.12 5.84 -1.94
N GLN A 108 20.66 4.93 -2.79
CA GLN A 108 21.36 4.56 -4.02
C GLN A 108 21.26 5.64 -5.13
N ILE A 109 20.36 6.62 -4.98
CA ILE A 109 20.25 7.71 -5.95
C ILE A 109 21.42 8.66 -5.74
N PRO A 110 22.18 9.02 -6.79
CA PRO A 110 23.28 9.97 -6.67
C PRO A 110 22.78 11.27 -6.03
N THR A 111 23.57 11.85 -5.11
CA THR A 111 23.23 13.04 -4.30
C THR A 111 22.23 12.83 -3.16
N TRP A 112 21.79 11.59 -2.90
CA TRP A 112 20.90 11.21 -1.79
C TRP A 112 21.57 10.27 -0.78
N GLU A 113 22.89 10.14 -0.82
CA GLU A 113 23.66 9.23 0.05
C GLU A 113 23.50 9.58 1.54
N GLU A 114 23.31 10.88 1.83
CA GLU A 114 23.07 11.46 3.15
C GLU A 114 21.60 11.36 3.62
N PHE A 115 20.71 10.72 2.84
CA PHE A 115 19.32 10.52 3.28
C PHE A 115 19.31 9.66 4.58
N PRO A 116 18.50 10.02 5.59
CA PRO A 116 18.53 9.36 6.90
C PRO A 116 18.34 7.84 6.83
N GLU A 117 19.10 7.12 7.67
CA GLU A 117 18.99 5.66 7.81
C GLU A 117 17.63 5.21 8.32
N CYS A 118 16.99 6.06 9.12
CA CYS A 118 15.64 5.84 9.58
C CYS A 118 14.86 7.14 9.52
N ILE A 119 13.59 7.05 9.15
CA ILE A 119 12.66 8.17 9.28
C ILE A 119 12.47 8.43 10.78
N PRO A 120 12.65 9.65 11.30
CA PRO A 120 12.42 9.92 12.72
C PRO A 120 11.02 9.49 13.17
N VAL A 121 10.89 8.93 14.38
CA VAL A 121 9.60 8.47 14.95
C VAL A 121 8.55 9.59 14.94
N THR A 122 9.00 10.83 15.15
CA THR A 122 8.18 12.05 15.12
C THR A 122 7.53 12.32 13.75
N MET A 123 8.11 11.80 12.66
CA MET A 123 7.52 11.85 11.32
C MET A 123 6.61 10.64 11.06
N ARG A 124 6.83 9.52 11.77
CA ARG A 124 6.06 8.29 11.58
C ARG A 124 4.65 8.34 12.13
N ARG A 125 4.42 8.96 13.30
CA ARG A 125 3.10 8.98 13.95
C ARG A 125 2.47 10.38 13.96
N ALA A 126 1.20 10.51 13.55
CA ALA A 126 0.40 11.69 13.79
C ALA A 126 0.13 11.89 15.31
N LEU A 127 -0.36 13.08 15.68
CA LEU A 127 -0.78 13.39 17.04
C LEU A 127 -1.89 12.46 17.56
N ASN A 128 -2.63 11.79 16.67
CA ASN A 128 -3.64 10.80 17.01
C ASN A 128 -3.07 9.37 17.15
N GLY A 129 -1.75 9.21 17.13
CA GLY A 129 -1.05 7.92 17.23
C GLY A 129 -1.04 7.10 15.93
N LYS A 130 -1.77 7.50 14.89
CA LYS A 130 -1.77 6.77 13.61
C LYS A 130 -0.45 6.96 12.89
N GLU A 131 0.08 5.88 12.31
CA GLU A 131 1.23 6.00 11.42
C GLU A 131 0.85 6.82 10.17
N THR A 132 1.43 8.01 10.05
CA THR A 132 1.29 8.89 8.89
C THR A 132 2.37 8.67 7.85
N PHE A 133 3.46 8.01 8.22
CA PHE A 133 4.58 7.78 7.31
C PHE A 133 4.61 6.32 6.84
N GLY A 134 3.61 5.98 6.02
CA GLY A 134 3.57 4.67 5.39
C GLY A 134 4.53 4.55 4.20
N ASN A 135 4.65 3.33 3.69
CA ASN A 135 5.42 3.02 2.47
C ASN A 135 5.06 3.90 1.26
N HIS A 136 3.83 4.42 1.20
CA HIS A 136 3.39 5.35 0.16
C HIS A 136 4.16 6.70 0.20
N MET A 137 4.50 7.20 1.40
CA MET A 137 5.31 8.42 1.54
C MET A 137 6.73 8.17 1.06
N LEU A 138 7.32 7.02 1.41
CA LEU A 138 8.65 6.61 0.95
C LEU A 138 8.69 6.46 -0.58
N ALA A 139 7.64 5.93 -1.19
CA ALA A 139 7.53 5.88 -2.65
C ALA A 139 7.57 7.29 -3.27
N LYS A 140 6.89 8.27 -2.67
CA LYS A 140 6.94 9.67 -3.13
C LYS A 140 8.29 10.33 -2.93
N TRP A 141 8.95 10.07 -1.80
CA TRP A 141 10.33 10.50 -1.59
C TRP A 141 11.26 9.94 -2.65
N ARG A 142 11.09 8.67 -3.05
CA ARG A 142 11.84 8.08 -4.15
C ARG A 142 11.55 8.78 -5.49
N THR A 143 10.29 9.11 -5.78
CA THR A 143 9.93 9.88 -6.98
C THR A 143 10.60 11.25 -6.96
N LEU A 144 10.55 11.96 -5.83
CA LEU A 144 11.21 13.26 -5.66
C LEU A 144 12.72 13.15 -5.85
N ALA A 145 13.34 12.11 -5.26
CA ALA A 145 14.76 11.83 -5.39
C ALA A 145 15.19 11.51 -6.82
N SER A 146 14.33 10.86 -7.59
CA SER A 146 14.61 10.56 -9.00
C SER A 146 14.62 11.81 -9.88
N GLY A 147 14.01 12.91 -9.44
CA GLY A 147 13.87 14.13 -10.21
C GLY A 147 14.76 15.30 -9.78
N CYS A 148 15.39 15.25 -8.61
CA CYS A 148 16.25 16.34 -8.14
C CYS A 148 17.29 15.88 -7.10
N SER A 149 18.25 16.77 -6.79
CA SER A 149 19.21 16.53 -5.71
C SER A 149 18.58 16.66 -4.32
N LEU A 150 19.18 16.03 -3.30
CA LEU A 150 18.68 16.12 -1.92
C LEU A 150 18.57 17.57 -1.44
N ASN A 151 19.56 18.41 -1.72
CA ASN A 151 19.53 19.83 -1.34
C ASN A 151 18.35 20.57 -1.99
N THR A 152 18.10 20.32 -3.28
CA THR A 152 16.94 20.88 -3.99
C THR A 152 15.62 20.41 -3.37
N ALA A 153 15.50 19.11 -3.07
CA ALA A 153 14.32 18.56 -2.41
C ALA A 153 14.07 19.18 -1.04
N LEU A 154 15.13 19.36 -0.23
CA LEU A 154 15.04 20.00 1.08
C LEU A 154 14.63 21.47 0.98
N ASP A 155 15.11 22.20 -0.02
CA ASP A 155 14.71 23.59 -0.25
C ASP A 155 13.25 23.71 -0.70
N LEU A 156 12.78 22.82 -1.57
CA LEU A 156 11.36 22.73 -1.95
C LEU A 156 10.49 22.43 -0.73
N LEU A 157 10.89 21.46 0.09
CA LEU A 157 10.16 21.08 1.29
C LEU A 157 10.14 22.19 2.35
N LYS A 158 11.24 22.92 2.54
CA LYS A 158 11.28 24.08 3.44
C LYS A 158 10.27 25.15 3.01
N ARG A 159 10.09 25.40 1.71
CA ARG A 159 9.07 26.33 1.20
C ARG A 159 7.66 25.85 1.52
N GLU A 160 7.38 24.56 1.33
CA GLU A 160 6.06 23.96 1.59
C GLU A 160 5.72 23.79 3.07
N THR A 161 6.72 23.75 3.95
CA THR A 161 6.55 23.49 5.40
C THR A 161 6.80 24.72 6.29
N TYR A 162 6.75 25.92 5.72
CA TYR A 162 7.02 27.19 6.43
C TYR A 162 8.37 27.18 7.16
N GLY A 163 9.43 26.79 6.45
CA GLY A 163 10.77 26.68 7.01
C GLY A 163 10.97 25.46 7.92
N GLY A 164 10.16 24.41 7.76
CA GLY A 164 10.23 23.20 8.59
C GLY A 164 9.42 23.28 9.89
N GLN A 165 8.59 24.31 10.07
CA GLN A 165 7.72 24.43 11.24
C GLN A 165 6.56 23.42 11.22
N ILE A 166 6.16 22.98 10.02
CA ILE A 166 5.08 21.99 9.85
C ILE A 166 5.66 20.64 9.44
N ARG A 167 5.05 19.57 9.93
CA ARG A 167 5.38 18.19 9.53
C ARG A 167 5.17 18.01 8.02
N VAL A 168 6.07 17.28 7.38
CA VAL A 168 5.94 16.92 5.96
C VAL A 168 4.71 16.04 5.78
N THR A 169 3.72 16.55 5.03
CA THR A 169 2.52 15.79 4.65
C THR A 169 2.64 15.24 3.23
N GLU A 170 1.79 14.27 2.89
CA GLU A 170 1.67 13.75 1.53
C GLU A 170 1.42 14.86 0.50
N ARG A 171 0.62 15.87 0.87
CA ARG A 171 0.31 17.02 0.02
C ARG A 171 1.55 17.87 -0.27
N ASN A 172 2.43 18.05 0.71
CA ASN A 172 3.69 18.78 0.52
C ASN A 172 4.60 18.04 -0.46
N LEU A 173 4.73 16.72 -0.32
CA LEU A 173 5.53 15.91 -1.26
C LEU A 173 4.98 15.96 -2.68
N ASN A 174 3.66 15.84 -2.85
CA ASN A 174 3.03 15.95 -4.18
C ASN A 174 3.34 17.29 -4.83
N ARG A 175 3.18 18.40 -4.10
CA ARG A 175 3.51 19.74 -4.64
C ARG A 175 4.98 19.89 -5.01
N CYS A 176 5.89 19.29 -4.23
CA CYS A 176 7.31 19.27 -4.58
C CYS A 176 7.56 18.48 -5.86
N ILE A 177 6.88 17.32 -6.03
CA ILE A 177 6.96 16.49 -7.24
C ILE A 177 6.41 17.25 -8.45
N ASP A 178 5.29 17.95 -8.31
CA ASP A 178 4.66 18.73 -9.39
C ASP A 178 5.52 19.93 -9.83
N GLN A 179 6.38 20.44 -8.94
CA GLN A 179 7.33 21.52 -9.22
C GLN A 179 8.64 21.02 -9.87
N LEU A 180 8.86 19.70 -9.91
CA LEU A 180 10.02 19.18 -10.61
C LEU A 180 9.89 19.51 -12.10
N PRO A 181 10.98 19.95 -12.76
CA PRO A 181 10.96 20.03 -14.20
C PRO A 181 10.54 18.66 -14.69
N VAL A 182 9.44 18.60 -15.45
CA VAL A 182 9.05 17.37 -16.12
C VAL A 182 10.24 17.04 -16.99
N SER A 183 11.08 16.13 -16.51
CA SER A 183 12.19 15.62 -17.28
C SER A 183 11.52 15.12 -18.53
N ASN A 184 11.77 15.79 -19.66
CA ASN A 184 11.46 15.31 -20.99
C ASN A 184 12.34 14.06 -21.24
N SER A 185 12.27 13.07 -20.35
CA SER A 185 12.62 11.70 -20.63
C SER A 185 11.64 11.33 -21.73
N GLY A 186 12.07 11.51 -22.97
CA GLY A 186 11.31 11.34 -24.19
C GLY A 186 10.88 9.90 -24.39
N SER A 187 10.02 9.40 -23.50
CA SER A 187 8.95 8.50 -23.90
C SER A 187 7.88 9.38 -24.54
N GLU A 188 8.26 9.97 -25.67
CA GLU A 188 7.33 10.25 -26.74
C GLU A 188 6.76 8.88 -27.09
N ARG A 189 5.70 8.48 -26.37
CA ARG A 189 4.87 7.37 -26.79
C ARG A 189 4.38 7.79 -28.15
N GLN A 190 5.05 7.31 -29.19
CA GLN A 190 4.50 7.41 -30.53
C GLN A 190 3.05 6.96 -30.43
N PRO A 191 2.09 7.78 -30.88
CA PRO A 191 0.70 7.35 -30.91
C PRO A 191 0.69 6.05 -31.69
N SER A 192 0.33 4.96 -31.01
CA SER A 192 0.17 3.66 -31.63
C SER A 192 -0.67 3.87 -32.88
N PRO A 193 -0.22 3.47 -34.08
CA PRO A 193 -0.99 3.67 -35.30
C PRO A 193 -2.36 3.07 -35.06
N GLN A 194 -3.39 3.90 -35.18
CA GLN A 194 -4.78 3.51 -35.04
C GLN A 194 -5.01 2.29 -35.93
N ARG A 195 -5.06 1.11 -35.32
CA ARG A 195 -5.59 -0.08 -35.97
C ARG A 195 -7.07 0.21 -36.17
N SER A 196 -7.42 0.49 -37.41
CA SER A 196 -8.79 0.58 -37.89
C SER A 196 -9.53 -0.68 -37.47
N ALA A 197 -10.34 -0.56 -36.42
CA ALA A 197 -11.25 -1.61 -35.99
C ALA A 197 -12.36 -1.71 -37.04
N GLY A 198 -12.40 -2.81 -37.78
CA GLY A 198 -13.55 -3.19 -38.58
C GLY A 198 -14.78 -3.43 -37.66
N PRO A 199 -15.99 -3.28 -38.19
CA PRO A 199 -17.21 -3.39 -37.39
C PRO A 199 -17.45 -4.86 -37.01
N SER A 200 -17.23 -5.18 -35.74
CA SER A 200 -17.63 -6.46 -35.16
C SER A 200 -19.05 -6.34 -34.60
N SER A 201 -20.01 -6.83 -35.39
CA SER A 201 -21.37 -7.09 -34.93
C SER A 201 -21.37 -8.23 -33.91
N TYR A 202 -21.66 -7.91 -32.65
CA TYR A 202 -22.20 -8.89 -31.70
C TYR A 202 -23.56 -8.41 -31.19
N PRO A 203 -24.57 -9.30 -31.11
CA PRO A 203 -25.91 -8.93 -30.68
C PRO A 203 -25.96 -8.83 -29.14
N SER A 204 -26.34 -7.65 -28.66
CA SER A 204 -26.61 -7.37 -27.25
C SER A 204 -27.84 -8.14 -26.75
N LEU A 205 -27.62 -9.08 -25.84
CA LEU A 205 -28.67 -9.72 -25.04
C LEU A 205 -29.23 -8.71 -24.02
N ARG A 206 -30.47 -8.30 -24.26
CA ARG A 206 -31.33 -7.54 -23.35
C ARG A 206 -31.47 -8.27 -22.01
N ARG A 207 -30.90 -7.72 -20.94
CA ARG A 207 -31.30 -8.05 -19.56
C ARG A 207 -32.29 -6.99 -19.05
N ARG A 208 -33.55 -7.39 -18.92
CA ARG A 208 -34.68 -6.62 -18.35
C ARG A 208 -34.31 -6.09 -16.97
N ARG A 209 -34.32 -4.77 -16.79
CA ARG A 209 -34.49 -4.11 -15.48
C ARG A 209 -35.96 -3.75 -15.29
N ARG A 210 -36.46 -4.06 -14.10
CA ARG A 210 -37.84 -3.84 -13.65
C ARG A 210 -37.88 -2.54 -12.82
N SER A 211 -38.78 -1.65 -13.23
CA SER A 211 -39.53 -0.65 -12.45
C SER A 211 -38.79 0.29 -11.47
N GLN A 212 -38.66 1.55 -11.87
CA GLN A 212 -38.87 2.70 -10.98
C GLN A 212 -39.79 3.71 -11.68
N SER A 213 -40.76 4.22 -10.92
CA SER A 213 -41.79 5.19 -11.31
C SER A 213 -41.28 6.64 -11.11
N PRO A 214 -41.98 7.63 -11.70
CA PRO A 214 -41.41 8.91 -12.13
C PRO A 214 -41.75 10.08 -11.20
N LEU A 215 -41.10 11.24 -11.42
CA LEU A 215 -41.60 12.64 -11.34
C LEU A 215 -40.38 13.62 -11.35
N PRO A 216 -40.54 14.93 -11.60
CA PRO A 216 -40.96 15.53 -12.87
C PRO A 216 -39.96 16.59 -13.39
N LEU A 217 -40.23 16.98 -14.64
CA LEU A 217 -39.64 18.04 -15.45
C LEU A 217 -39.43 19.38 -14.72
N GLN A 218 -38.27 20.00 -14.95
CA GLN A 218 -38.18 21.43 -15.17
C GLN A 218 -37.29 21.70 -16.38
N ASP A 219 -37.88 22.47 -17.27
CA ASP A 219 -37.46 22.87 -18.59
C ASP A 219 -36.71 24.21 -18.57
N ASP A 220 -36.09 24.48 -19.72
CA ASP A 220 -35.83 25.78 -20.34
C ASP A 220 -34.51 26.54 -20.09
N SER A 221 -33.84 26.70 -21.24
CA SER A 221 -33.33 27.95 -21.84
C SER A 221 -31.94 28.44 -21.39
N ASP A 222 -31.07 29.01 -22.24
CA ASP A 222 -30.99 29.22 -23.69
C ASP A 222 -29.61 29.86 -24.00
N ALA A 223 -29.29 29.96 -25.30
CA ALA A 223 -28.27 30.80 -25.96
C ALA A 223 -26.79 30.35 -25.79
N HIS A 224 -26.05 29.85 -26.80
CA HIS A 224 -25.79 30.24 -28.19
C HIS A 224 -24.86 31.46 -28.34
N VAL A 225 -23.94 31.36 -29.32
CA VAL A 225 -23.31 32.39 -30.17
C VAL A 225 -21.75 32.42 -30.16
N ASP A 226 -21.22 32.04 -31.34
CA ASP A 226 -20.09 32.55 -32.15
C ASP A 226 -18.63 32.27 -31.72
N ASP A 227 -17.89 31.51 -32.55
CA ASP A 227 -17.03 31.94 -33.69
C ASP A 227 -15.69 32.53 -33.24
N ASP A 228 -14.58 31.87 -33.58
CA ASP A 228 -13.47 32.59 -34.21
C ASP A 228 -12.56 31.62 -34.99
N ASP A 229 -12.51 31.88 -36.29
CA ASP A 229 -11.55 31.33 -37.25
C ASP A 229 -10.20 32.04 -37.05
N THR A 230 -9.10 31.28 -37.02
CA THR A 230 -7.79 31.88 -37.33
C THR A 230 -6.98 30.95 -38.20
N GLN A 231 -7.05 31.21 -39.50
CA GLN A 231 -6.07 30.80 -40.50
C GLN A 231 -4.89 31.80 -40.51
N SER A 232 -3.66 31.28 -40.52
CA SER A 232 -2.43 31.89 -41.08
C SER A 232 -1.45 30.71 -41.20
N ASP A 233 -1.16 30.12 -42.36
CA ASP A 233 -0.48 30.59 -43.58
C ASP A 233 0.98 31.03 -43.39
N GLU A 234 1.78 30.73 -44.41
CA GLU A 234 3.24 30.95 -44.63
C GLU A 234 4.16 29.88 -44.00
N GLY A 235 4.87 29.03 -44.72
CA GLY A 235 5.51 29.19 -46.03
C GLY A 235 7.02 29.29 -45.82
N THR A 236 7.78 28.22 -46.04
CA THR A 236 9.24 28.30 -46.21
C THR A 236 9.73 27.26 -47.23
N PRO A 237 10.77 27.60 -48.02
CA PRO A 237 10.97 27.06 -49.35
C PRO A 237 11.84 25.81 -49.37
N ASN A 238 11.54 24.93 -50.32
CA ASN A 238 12.55 24.07 -50.93
C ASN A 238 13.53 24.96 -51.69
N ASP A 239 14.82 24.75 -51.47
CA ASP A 239 15.88 24.71 -52.48
C ASP A 239 17.22 24.65 -51.74
N ASP A 240 17.93 23.51 -51.77
CA ASP A 240 19.32 23.58 -52.19
C ASP A 240 19.86 22.25 -52.69
N ALA A 241 20.31 22.28 -53.93
CA ALA A 241 20.96 21.22 -54.65
C ALA A 241 22.42 21.10 -54.16
N GLY A 242 22.74 20.00 -53.48
CA GLY A 242 24.06 19.78 -52.91
C GLY A 242 24.61 18.38 -53.21
N SER A 243 25.25 18.26 -54.37
CA SER A 243 26.36 17.33 -54.69
C SER A 243 26.14 15.82 -54.58
N ASP A 244 26.03 15.17 -55.75
CA ASP A 244 26.10 13.71 -55.95
C ASP A 244 27.48 13.08 -55.59
N GLU A 245 28.46 13.87 -55.19
CA GLU A 245 29.82 13.38 -54.87
C GLU A 245 29.98 12.87 -53.41
N TYR A 246 28.95 13.05 -52.56
CA TYR A 246 29.01 12.65 -51.14
C TYR A 246 28.40 11.27 -50.83
N ILE A 247 27.68 10.66 -51.78
CA ILE A 247 26.99 9.36 -51.57
C ILE A 247 27.94 8.17 -51.78
N GLU A 248 29.02 8.31 -52.55
CA GLU A 248 29.95 7.21 -52.81
C GLU A 248 30.93 6.95 -51.64
N HIS A 249 31.34 8.01 -50.92
CA HIS A 249 32.20 7.88 -49.73
C HIS A 249 31.49 7.26 -48.52
N ARG A 250 30.15 7.42 -48.39
CA ARG A 250 29.38 6.82 -47.29
C ARG A 250 29.14 5.31 -47.50
N SER A 251 29.12 4.88 -48.75
CA SER A 251 28.87 3.50 -49.16
C SER A 251 30.08 2.58 -48.89
N THR A 252 31.30 3.07 -49.13
CA THR A 252 32.54 2.33 -48.85
C THR A 252 32.91 2.30 -47.35
N ALA A 253 32.58 3.37 -46.60
CA ALA A 253 32.74 3.41 -45.15
C ALA A 253 31.79 2.44 -44.42
N ARG A 254 30.52 2.32 -44.87
CA ARG A 254 29.57 1.32 -44.33
C ARG A 254 30.00 -0.12 -44.61
N MET A 255 30.58 -0.40 -45.78
CA MET A 255 31.09 -1.74 -46.11
C MET A 255 32.31 -2.15 -45.26
N ARG A 256 33.21 -1.20 -44.94
CA ARG A 256 34.35 -1.45 -44.03
C ARG A 256 33.94 -1.60 -42.56
N ALA A 257 32.91 -0.87 -42.09
CA ALA A 257 32.35 -1.05 -40.75
C ALA A 257 31.62 -2.40 -40.57
N LYS A 258 30.90 -2.88 -41.61
CA LYS A 258 30.23 -4.19 -41.59
C LYS A 258 31.18 -5.39 -41.63
N LYS A 259 32.40 -5.21 -42.16
CA LYS A 259 33.43 -6.27 -42.20
C LYS A 259 34.21 -6.40 -40.88
N ARG A 260 34.27 -5.33 -40.07
CA ARG A 260 34.88 -5.36 -38.71
C ARG A 260 33.95 -5.87 -37.61
N SER A 261 32.62 -5.81 -37.78
CA SER A 261 31.65 -6.32 -36.79
C SER A 261 31.41 -7.84 -36.83
N ARG A 262 31.99 -8.55 -37.80
CA ARG A 262 31.91 -10.03 -37.90
C ARG A 262 33.05 -10.78 -37.21
N ALA A 263 34.00 -10.07 -36.61
CA ALA A 263 35.16 -10.66 -35.93
C ALA A 263 35.25 -10.29 -34.44
N ALA A 264 34.11 -10.16 -33.75
CA ALA A 264 34.12 -10.23 -32.29
C ALA A 264 34.51 -11.67 -31.89
N PRO A 265 35.49 -11.89 -30.99
CA PRO A 265 35.93 -13.22 -30.59
C PRO A 265 34.74 -14.06 -30.14
N SER A 266 34.56 -15.25 -30.73
CA SER A 266 33.40 -16.11 -30.47
C SER A 266 33.23 -16.48 -28.98
N GLY A 267 34.29 -16.34 -28.18
CA GLY A 267 34.27 -16.51 -26.73
C GLY A 267 33.42 -15.47 -25.98
N ILE A 268 33.48 -14.18 -26.37
CA ILE A 268 32.78 -13.11 -25.64
C ILE A 268 31.25 -13.22 -25.82
N ARG A 269 30.79 -13.60 -27.03
CA ARG A 269 29.37 -13.88 -27.26
C ARG A 269 28.85 -15.12 -26.52
N LYS A 270 29.68 -16.16 -26.40
CA LYS A 270 29.31 -17.36 -25.63
C LYS A 270 29.20 -17.05 -24.14
N GLN A 271 30.10 -16.22 -23.61
CA GLN A 271 30.04 -15.79 -22.21
C GLN A 271 28.81 -14.91 -21.93
N ALA A 272 28.57 -13.88 -22.74
CA ALA A 272 27.40 -13.02 -22.57
C ALA A 272 26.05 -13.78 -22.69
N ASN A 273 25.98 -14.78 -23.57
CA ASN A 273 24.79 -15.63 -23.67
C ASN A 273 24.65 -16.58 -22.48
N ARG A 274 25.75 -17.00 -21.85
CA ARG A 274 25.73 -17.82 -20.64
C ARG A 274 25.23 -17.00 -19.44
N GLU A 275 25.79 -15.81 -19.22
CA GLU A 275 25.38 -14.89 -18.16
C GLU A 275 23.88 -14.55 -18.30
N ARG A 276 23.41 -14.27 -19.52
CA ARG A 276 21.99 -14.03 -19.78
C ARG A 276 21.09 -15.25 -19.51
N ALA A 277 21.60 -16.45 -19.71
CA ALA A 277 20.86 -17.68 -19.41
C ALA A 277 20.77 -17.93 -17.90
N GLU A 278 21.84 -17.62 -17.16
CA GLU A 278 21.89 -17.66 -15.70
C GLU A 278 20.93 -16.62 -15.09
N ASP A 279 20.96 -15.36 -15.56
CA ASP A 279 20.02 -14.31 -15.14
C ASP A 279 18.54 -14.70 -15.38
N ASN A 280 18.25 -15.35 -16.51
CA ASN A 280 16.91 -15.83 -16.83
C ASN A 280 16.48 -16.98 -15.90
N GLN A 281 17.41 -17.84 -15.49
CA GLN A 281 17.13 -18.95 -14.58
C GLN A 281 16.86 -18.43 -13.16
N ASP A 282 17.59 -17.42 -12.70
CA ASP A 282 17.36 -16.76 -11.41
C ASP A 282 16.01 -16.04 -11.39
N ALA A 283 15.67 -15.33 -12.47
CA ALA A 283 14.35 -14.70 -12.62
C ALA A 283 13.21 -15.73 -12.61
N SER A 284 13.38 -16.87 -13.28
CA SER A 284 12.39 -17.97 -13.27
C SER A 284 12.23 -18.57 -11.87
N THR A 285 13.32 -18.75 -11.14
CA THR A 285 13.30 -19.30 -9.78
C THR A 285 12.61 -18.35 -8.81
N TYR A 286 12.87 -17.04 -8.95
CA TYR A 286 12.19 -16.00 -8.18
C TYR A 286 10.68 -15.98 -8.46
N HIS A 287 10.26 -16.04 -9.73
CA HIS A 287 8.85 -16.11 -10.10
C HIS A 287 8.14 -17.33 -9.49
N ALA A 288 8.77 -18.50 -9.53
CA ALA A 288 8.22 -19.71 -8.92
C ALA A 288 8.06 -19.58 -7.39
N SER A 289 9.00 -18.93 -6.70
CA SER A 289 8.88 -18.64 -5.27
C SER A 289 7.71 -17.71 -4.96
N VAL A 290 7.51 -16.67 -5.78
CA VAL A 290 6.39 -15.73 -5.60
C VAL A 290 5.04 -16.40 -5.88
N GLU A 291 4.96 -17.28 -6.87
CA GLU A 291 3.76 -18.08 -7.13
C GLU A 291 3.42 -18.99 -5.94
N HIS A 292 4.44 -19.62 -5.34
CA HIS A 292 4.25 -20.44 -4.14
C HIS A 292 3.74 -19.61 -2.95
N ASP A 293 4.28 -18.40 -2.74
CA ASP A 293 3.82 -17.49 -1.69
C ASP A 293 2.38 -17.02 -1.92
N HIS A 294 2.00 -16.75 -3.18
CA HIS A 294 0.62 -16.41 -3.53
C HIS A 294 -0.35 -17.57 -3.26
N GLU A 295 0.03 -18.79 -3.60
CA GLU A 295 -0.78 -19.99 -3.34
C GLU A 295 -0.98 -20.21 -1.82
N GLY A 296 0.08 -20.04 -1.03
CA GLY A 296 -0.01 -20.07 0.44
C GLY A 296 -0.97 -19.01 0.99
N SER A 297 -0.88 -17.78 0.49
CA SER A 297 -1.78 -16.69 0.91
C SER A 297 -3.24 -16.92 0.49
N ILE A 298 -3.50 -17.59 -0.63
CA ILE A 298 -4.86 -17.95 -1.07
C ILE A 298 -5.43 -19.01 -0.13
N ASN A 299 -4.66 -20.05 0.19
CA ASN A 299 -5.08 -21.11 1.11
C ASN A 299 -5.43 -20.56 2.50
N ASP A 300 -4.62 -19.62 3.01
CA ASP A 300 -4.91 -18.93 4.29
C ASP A 300 -6.23 -18.13 4.23
N HIS A 301 -6.50 -17.48 3.09
CA HIS A 301 -7.73 -16.70 2.90
C HIS A 301 -8.96 -17.62 2.79
N GLU A 302 -8.84 -18.76 2.09
CA GLU A 302 -9.90 -19.78 2.03
C GLU A 302 -10.18 -20.39 3.40
N GLY A 303 -9.15 -20.67 4.21
CA GLY A 303 -9.31 -21.10 5.59
C GLY A 303 -10.11 -20.10 6.43
N SER A 304 -9.76 -18.82 6.35
CA SER A 304 -10.48 -17.75 7.05
C SER A 304 -11.93 -17.58 6.58
N ILE A 305 -12.22 -17.82 5.30
CA ILE A 305 -13.60 -17.81 4.77
C ILE A 305 -14.41 -18.96 5.37
N ASN A 306 -13.83 -20.17 5.41
CA ASN A 306 -14.51 -21.35 5.98
C ASN A 306 -14.83 -21.16 7.47
N ASP A 307 -13.91 -20.56 8.23
CA ASP A 307 -14.14 -20.24 9.64
C ASP A 307 -15.30 -19.24 9.81
N HIS A 308 -15.34 -18.19 8.97
CA HIS A 308 -16.45 -17.23 8.94
C HIS A 308 -17.80 -17.88 8.59
N GLU A 309 -17.81 -18.82 7.65
CA GLU A 309 -19.02 -19.56 7.27
C GLU A 309 -19.51 -20.46 8.41
N SER A 310 -18.59 -21.14 9.12
CA SER A 310 -18.93 -21.94 10.31
C SER A 310 -19.60 -21.08 11.39
N ILE A 311 -19.02 -19.92 11.71
CA ILE A 311 -19.58 -19.00 12.70
C ILE A 311 -20.96 -18.48 12.27
N SER A 312 -21.13 -18.17 10.98
CA SER A 312 -22.42 -17.73 10.43
C SER A 312 -23.49 -18.82 10.53
N ASN A 313 -23.13 -20.08 10.30
CA ASN A 313 -24.03 -21.22 10.44
C ASN A 313 -24.47 -21.41 11.89
N ASP A 314 -23.55 -21.31 12.85
CA ASP A 314 -23.87 -21.40 14.28
C ASP A 314 -24.80 -20.26 14.73
N HIS A 315 -24.56 -19.03 14.26
CA HIS A 315 -25.46 -17.89 14.51
C HIS A 315 -26.87 -18.12 13.95
N SER A 316 -26.99 -18.71 12.76
CA SER A 316 -28.28 -19.00 12.14
C SER A 316 -29.10 -20.02 12.94
N GLN A 317 -28.44 -21.04 13.51
CA GLN A 317 -29.10 -22.03 14.35
C GLN A 317 -29.52 -21.43 15.69
N GLY A 318 -28.67 -20.56 16.28
CA GLY A 318 -28.99 -19.82 17.50
C GLY A 318 -30.23 -18.93 17.35
N GLU A 319 -30.39 -18.24 16.22
CA GLU A 319 -31.59 -17.45 15.95
C GLU A 319 -32.87 -18.28 15.87
N GLU A 320 -32.80 -19.49 15.31
CA GLU A 320 -33.96 -20.38 15.18
C GLU A 320 -34.41 -20.90 16.56
N VAL A 321 -33.46 -21.23 17.43
CA VAL A 321 -33.73 -21.61 18.83
C VAL A 321 -34.37 -20.46 19.60
N VAL A 322 -33.89 -19.23 19.43
CA VAL A 322 -34.48 -18.04 20.09
C VAL A 322 -35.90 -17.78 19.59
N LYS A 323 -36.16 -17.92 18.29
CA LYS A 323 -37.52 -17.80 17.72
C LYS A 323 -38.46 -18.87 18.27
N LEU A 324 -38.00 -20.12 18.39
CA LEU A 324 -38.79 -21.21 19.01
C LEU A 324 -39.07 -20.96 20.49
N LEU A 325 -38.10 -20.46 21.26
CA LEU A 325 -38.29 -20.12 22.68
C LEU A 325 -39.30 -18.97 22.86
N LEU A 326 -39.26 -17.96 22.00
CA LEU A 326 -40.23 -16.85 22.00
C LEU A 326 -41.64 -17.31 21.63
N LEU A 327 -41.78 -18.27 20.72
CA LEU A 327 -43.08 -18.87 20.40
C LEU A 327 -43.61 -19.72 21.57
N PHE A 328 -42.75 -20.47 22.25
CA PHE A 328 -43.13 -21.32 23.38
C PHE A 328 -43.57 -20.51 24.61
N THR A 329 -42.83 -19.45 24.96
CA THR A 329 -43.19 -18.56 26.07
C THR A 329 -44.51 -17.82 25.81
N ARG A 330 -44.74 -17.36 24.57
CA ARG A 330 -45.98 -16.68 24.19
C ARG A 330 -47.21 -17.61 24.17
N SER A 331 -47.00 -18.92 24.01
CA SER A 331 -48.07 -19.94 24.09
C SER A 331 -48.48 -20.24 25.55
N HIS A 332 -47.62 -19.99 26.52
CA HIS A 332 -47.89 -20.29 27.93
C HIS A 332 -48.69 -19.19 28.63
N ASP A 333 -48.67 -17.95 28.13
CA ASP A 333 -49.46 -16.83 28.67
C ASP A 333 -50.91 -16.78 28.16
N LEU A 334 -51.32 -17.71 27.29
CA LEU A 334 -52.65 -17.74 26.65
C LEU A 334 -53.55 -18.90 27.12
N ASN A 335 -53.14 -19.66 28.13
CA ASN A 335 -53.94 -20.69 28.82
C ASN A 335 -54.12 -20.34 30.29
#